data_AF-A0A9D1WE77-F1
#
_entry.id   AF-A0A9D1WE77-F1
#
_cell.length_a   1.000
_cell.length_b   1.000
_cell.length_c   1.000
_cell.angle_alpha   90.00
_cell.angle_beta   90.00
_cell.angle_gamma   90.00
#
_symmetry.space_group_name_H-M   'P 1'
#
loop_
_entity.id
_entity.type
_entity.pdbx_description
1 polymer ?
#
loop_
_entity_poly.entity_id
_entity_poly.type
_entity_poly.pdbx_seq_one_letter_code
_entity_poly.pdbx_strand_id
1 'polypeptide(L)'
;MDQRQKKKSRDNSTGFEREFSNFISTLWYLSTLGILCFVIFILLALFRIESFAFHTYNNVDEIPYNEVGLILGTSSLTSDGTRNPFFVNRIRAATLLYRKGKIDYILVSGDNRHASYNEPRQMMNALLKEGIPRDRIIADFAGFSTLDSIARASRVFMLRNVTVISQEFHNTRALFIAERESMNAIGFNARDPSSKWGHAGVYIREIFARLKCILDVYFLNTQPTFLGEPIQIGSSPLPKQPSNKPKHATSQPKQITDSAFAQHNPHLNLHIPPKEQTDAAIILKQKHIAQHHLEQAVQRDQNRTPQNNTTAPAAPSQP
;
A
#
# COMPACT_ATOMS: atom_id res chain seq x y z
N MET A 1 -63.52 18.83 53.03
CA MET A 1 -62.12 18.42 52.80
C MET A 1 -61.85 17.86 51.39
N ASP A 2 -62.87 17.42 50.66
CA ASP A 2 -62.71 16.64 49.40
C ASP A 2 -62.22 17.44 48.17
N GLN A 3 -62.62 18.70 47.99
CA GLN A 3 -62.28 19.45 46.76
C GLN A 3 -60.81 19.91 46.69
N ARG A 4 -60.17 20.20 47.83
CA ARG A 4 -58.73 20.58 47.86
C ARG A 4 -57.82 19.39 47.57
N GLN A 5 -58.19 18.18 48.00
CA GLN A 5 -57.43 16.96 47.71
C GLN A 5 -57.56 16.54 46.23
N LYS A 6 -58.76 16.64 45.64
CA LYS A 6 -58.96 16.41 44.19
C LYS A 6 -58.21 17.39 43.30
N LYS A 7 -58.14 18.68 43.68
CA LYS A 7 -57.36 19.67 42.91
C LYS A 7 -55.87 19.38 42.97
N LYS A 8 -55.34 19.04 44.14
CA LYS A 8 -53.91 18.71 44.34
C LYS A 8 -53.51 17.40 43.66
N SER A 9 -54.40 16.39 43.63
CA SER A 9 -54.14 15.13 42.91
C SER A 9 -54.16 15.31 41.39
N ARG A 10 -55.07 16.15 40.85
CA ARG A 10 -55.11 16.51 39.42
C ARG A 10 -53.90 17.33 38.98
N ASP A 11 -53.45 18.28 39.81
CA ASP A 11 -52.28 19.11 39.50
C ASP A 11 -51.00 18.24 39.45
N ASN A 12 -50.83 17.36 40.44
CA ASN A 12 -49.73 16.39 40.47
C ASN A 12 -49.76 15.39 39.30
N SER A 13 -50.94 14.92 38.87
CA SER A 13 -51.02 14.03 37.71
C SER A 13 -50.65 14.75 36.41
N THR A 14 -51.05 16.02 36.24
CA THR A 14 -50.70 16.81 35.05
C THR A 14 -49.23 17.24 34.99
N GLY A 15 -48.60 17.46 36.15
CA GLY A 15 -47.15 17.72 36.24
C GLY A 15 -46.33 16.48 35.88
N PHE A 16 -46.68 15.33 36.44
CA PHE A 16 -46.03 14.06 36.14
C PHE A 16 -46.18 13.67 34.67
N GLU A 17 -47.37 13.79 34.08
CA GLU A 17 -47.58 13.49 32.65
C GLU A 17 -46.75 14.39 31.73
N ARG A 18 -46.58 15.67 32.08
CA ARG A 18 -45.77 16.62 31.32
C ARG A 18 -44.27 16.30 31.44
N GLU A 19 -43.79 16.04 32.65
CA GLU A 19 -42.39 15.63 32.89
C GLU A 19 -42.09 14.30 32.20
N PHE A 20 -43.00 13.33 32.27
CA PHE A 20 -42.89 12.05 31.59
C PHE A 20 -42.87 12.21 30.07
N SER A 21 -43.74 13.05 29.48
CA SER A 21 -43.70 13.38 28.06
C SER A 21 -42.37 14.03 27.65
N ASN A 22 -41.86 14.99 28.44
CA ASN A 22 -40.58 15.64 28.16
C ASN A 22 -39.41 14.66 28.23
N PHE A 23 -39.42 13.74 29.19
CA PHE A 23 -38.45 12.65 29.29
C PHE A 23 -38.50 11.74 28.06
N ILE A 24 -39.69 11.29 27.65
CA ILE A 24 -39.87 10.47 26.45
C ILE A 24 -39.41 11.21 25.20
N SER A 25 -39.80 12.47 25.01
CA SER A 25 -39.33 13.31 23.89
C SER A 25 -37.81 13.43 23.88
N THR A 26 -37.18 13.67 25.03
CA THR A 26 -35.72 13.73 25.15
C THR A 26 -35.07 12.41 24.75
N LEU A 27 -35.64 11.27 25.19
CA LEU A 27 -35.17 9.94 24.81
C LEU A 27 -35.30 9.69 23.29
N TRP A 28 -36.38 10.15 22.67
CA TRP A 28 -36.55 10.13 21.21
C TRP A 28 -35.54 11.02 20.49
N TYR A 29 -35.27 12.23 20.98
CA TYR A 29 -34.25 13.12 20.42
C TYR A 29 -32.85 12.51 20.51
N LEU A 30 -32.49 11.92 21.66
CA LEU A 30 -31.19 11.24 21.82
C LEU A 30 -31.09 10.00 20.93
N SER A 31 -32.16 9.22 20.82
CA SER A 31 -32.20 8.03 19.95
C SER A 31 -32.09 8.40 18.47
N THR A 32 -32.83 9.42 18.02
CA THR A 32 -32.75 9.91 16.63
C THR A 32 -31.39 10.51 16.32
N LEU A 33 -30.80 11.28 17.25
CA LEU A 33 -29.43 11.78 17.12
C LEU A 33 -28.41 10.63 17.06
N GLY A 34 -28.55 9.61 17.91
CA GLY A 34 -27.71 8.42 17.89
C GLY A 34 -27.79 7.66 16.57
N ILE A 35 -28.98 7.47 16.03
CA ILE A 35 -29.20 6.85 14.71
C ILE A 35 -28.56 7.69 13.61
N LEU A 36 -28.72 9.02 13.64
CA LEU A 36 -28.12 9.91 12.66
C LEU A 36 -26.58 9.82 12.68
N CYS A 37 -25.97 9.87 13.87
CA CYS A 37 -24.54 9.70 14.04
C CYS A 37 -24.06 8.33 13.53
N PHE A 38 -24.82 7.26 13.79
CA PHE A 38 -24.50 5.92 13.31
C PHE A 38 -24.57 5.80 11.78
N VAL A 39 -25.59 6.40 11.16
CA VAL A 39 -25.72 6.47 9.69
C VAL A 39 -24.55 7.25 9.08
N ILE A 40 -24.20 8.41 9.66
CA ILE A 40 -23.05 9.20 9.22
C ILE A 40 -21.76 8.37 9.35
N PHE A 41 -21.56 7.65 10.45
CA PHE A 41 -20.42 6.78 10.64
C PHE A 41 -20.34 5.70 9.54
N ILE A 42 -21.45 5.03 9.21
CA ILE A 42 -21.51 4.05 8.12
C ILE A 42 -21.13 4.69 6.78
N LEU A 43 -21.67 5.87 6.47
CA LEU A 43 -21.38 6.57 5.22
C LEU A 43 -19.90 6.94 5.11
N LEU A 44 -19.31 7.49 6.18
CA LEU A 44 -17.89 7.82 6.23
C LEU A 44 -17.00 6.58 6.14
N ALA A 45 -17.38 5.48 6.80
CA ALA A 45 -16.67 4.21 6.73
C ALA A 45 -16.65 3.63 5.30
N LEU A 46 -17.80 3.63 4.62
CA LEU A 46 -17.90 3.19 3.23
C LEU A 46 -17.14 4.12 2.29
N PHE A 47 -17.27 5.45 2.48
CA PHE A 47 -16.53 6.44 1.71
C PHE A 47 -15.02 6.29 1.87
N ARG A 48 -14.53 6.02 3.09
CA ARG A 48 -13.10 5.81 3.34
C ARG A 48 -12.55 4.64 2.55
N ILE A 49 -13.26 3.52 2.49
CA ILE A 49 -12.84 2.38 1.67
C ILE A 49 -12.96 2.71 0.18
N GLU A 50 -14.06 3.33 -0.24
CA GLU A 50 -14.28 3.66 -1.65
C GLU A 50 -13.28 4.69 -2.18
N SER A 51 -12.71 5.54 -1.32
CA SER A 51 -11.63 6.46 -1.71
C SER A 51 -10.40 5.76 -2.31
N PHE A 52 -10.21 4.47 -2.06
CA PHE A 52 -9.14 3.69 -2.71
C PHE A 52 -9.44 3.34 -4.17
N ALA A 53 -10.63 3.62 -4.68
CA ALA A 53 -10.94 3.47 -6.11
C ALA A 53 -9.97 4.28 -6.99
N PHE A 54 -9.50 5.44 -6.49
CA PHE A 54 -8.48 6.25 -7.16
C PHE A 54 -7.11 5.57 -7.31
N HIS A 55 -6.88 4.45 -6.62
CA HIS A 55 -5.66 3.64 -6.71
C HIS A 55 -5.88 2.35 -7.50
N THR A 56 -7.00 2.26 -8.24
CA THR A 56 -7.34 1.14 -9.09
C THR A 56 -7.30 1.53 -10.57
N TYR A 57 -6.98 0.54 -11.42
CA TYR A 57 -6.81 0.72 -12.86
C TYR A 57 -7.72 -0.24 -13.61
N ASN A 58 -8.36 0.27 -14.66
CA ASN A 58 -9.17 -0.52 -15.59
C ASN A 58 -8.41 -0.85 -16.89
N ASN A 59 -7.39 -0.03 -17.21
CA ASN A 59 -6.59 -0.15 -18.41
C ASN A 59 -5.20 -0.73 -18.10
N VAL A 60 -4.80 -1.75 -18.85
CA VAL A 60 -3.50 -2.40 -18.70
C VAL A 60 -2.35 -1.49 -19.14
N ASP A 61 -2.57 -0.55 -20.04
CA ASP A 61 -1.50 0.30 -20.53
C ASP A 61 -1.11 1.38 -19.49
N GLU A 62 -2.08 1.83 -18.69
CA GLU A 62 -1.93 2.87 -17.65
C GLU A 62 -1.36 2.36 -16.33
N ILE A 63 -1.60 1.10 -15.97
CA ILE A 63 -1.15 0.56 -14.69
C ILE A 63 0.39 0.50 -14.63
N PRO A 64 1.04 0.97 -13.54
CA PRO A 64 2.48 0.84 -13.38
C PRO A 64 2.90 -0.62 -13.14
N TYR A 65 4.17 -0.90 -13.38
CA TYR A 65 4.76 -2.22 -13.13
C TYR A 65 4.93 -2.46 -11.62
N ASN A 66 4.65 -3.71 -11.20
CA ASN A 66 5.06 -4.26 -9.91
C ASN A 66 5.56 -5.69 -10.12
N GLU A 67 6.60 -6.12 -9.41
CA GLU A 67 7.16 -7.48 -9.58
C GLU A 67 6.10 -8.58 -9.36
N VAL A 68 5.19 -8.38 -8.40
CA VAL A 68 4.18 -9.38 -8.01
C VAL A 68 2.75 -8.86 -8.20
N GLY A 69 1.93 -9.67 -8.85
CA GLY A 69 0.47 -9.55 -8.86
C GLY A 69 -0.17 -10.50 -7.85
N LEU A 70 -0.99 -9.98 -6.93
CA LEU A 70 -1.75 -10.76 -5.94
C LEU A 70 -3.17 -10.99 -6.43
N ILE A 71 -3.54 -12.22 -6.79
CA ILE A 71 -4.93 -12.60 -7.04
C ILE A 71 -5.60 -12.95 -5.72
N LEU A 72 -6.67 -12.22 -5.39
CA LEU A 72 -7.50 -12.53 -4.23
C LEU A 72 -8.44 -13.71 -4.53
N GLY A 73 -8.65 -14.56 -3.53
CA GLY A 73 -9.47 -15.77 -3.60
C GLY A 73 -10.93 -15.51 -4.00
N THR A 74 -11.46 -16.44 -4.79
CA THR A 74 -12.88 -16.58 -5.12
C THR A 74 -13.13 -18.01 -5.56
N SER A 75 -14.33 -18.53 -5.32
CA SER A 75 -14.71 -19.87 -5.78
C SER A 75 -14.68 -19.96 -7.29
N SER A 76 -14.24 -21.10 -7.87
CA SER A 76 -14.29 -21.33 -9.31
C SER A 76 -15.68 -21.68 -9.81
N LEU A 77 -16.55 -22.12 -8.90
CA LEU A 77 -17.95 -22.47 -9.13
C LEU A 77 -18.86 -21.59 -8.28
N THR A 78 -20.07 -21.33 -8.76
CA THR A 78 -21.16 -20.73 -8.00
C THR A 78 -21.80 -21.77 -7.07
N SER A 79 -22.74 -21.35 -6.22
CA SER A 79 -23.55 -22.26 -5.38
C SER A 79 -24.26 -23.34 -6.21
N ASP A 80 -24.59 -23.01 -7.45
CA ASP A 80 -25.38 -23.84 -8.35
C ASP A 80 -24.48 -24.73 -9.22
N GLY A 81 -23.18 -24.80 -8.92
CA GLY A 81 -22.20 -25.62 -9.63
C GLY A 81 -21.77 -25.09 -11.01
N THR A 82 -22.24 -23.91 -11.42
CA THR A 82 -21.85 -23.28 -12.68
C THR A 82 -20.51 -22.56 -12.54
N ARG A 83 -19.79 -22.34 -13.65
CA ARG A 83 -18.52 -21.60 -13.62
C ARG A 83 -18.73 -20.19 -13.10
N ASN A 84 -17.94 -19.79 -12.10
CA ASN A 84 -18.00 -18.46 -11.53
C ASN A 84 -17.36 -17.43 -12.48
N PRO A 85 -18.11 -16.47 -13.03
CA PRO A 85 -17.56 -15.46 -13.93
C PRO A 85 -16.55 -14.53 -13.23
N PHE A 86 -16.69 -14.29 -11.92
CA PHE A 86 -15.72 -13.51 -11.16
C PHE A 86 -14.34 -14.19 -11.16
N PHE A 87 -14.30 -15.51 -10.95
CA PHE A 87 -13.07 -16.30 -11.01
C PHE A 87 -12.42 -16.20 -12.39
N VAL A 88 -13.19 -16.47 -13.45
CA VAL A 88 -12.68 -16.45 -14.83
C VAL A 88 -12.10 -15.09 -15.18
N ASN A 89 -12.78 -14.00 -14.80
CA ASN A 89 -12.33 -12.66 -15.11
C ASN A 89 -11.06 -12.27 -14.32
N ARG A 90 -10.89 -12.75 -13.08
CA ARG A 90 -9.64 -12.54 -12.31
C ARG A 90 -8.45 -13.25 -12.95
N ILE A 91 -8.64 -14.50 -13.38
CA ILE A 91 -7.57 -15.25 -14.07
C ILE A 91 -7.20 -14.55 -15.37
N ARG A 92 -8.17 -14.13 -16.18
CA ARG A 92 -7.91 -13.37 -17.42
C ARG A 92 -7.16 -12.06 -17.16
N ALA A 93 -7.54 -11.32 -16.12
CA ALA A 93 -6.88 -10.08 -15.74
C ALA A 93 -5.41 -10.31 -15.35
N ALA A 94 -5.14 -11.33 -14.54
CA ALA A 94 -3.77 -11.67 -14.15
C ALA A 94 -2.93 -12.15 -15.35
N THR A 95 -3.49 -13.01 -16.20
CA THR A 95 -2.83 -13.45 -17.44
C THR A 95 -2.51 -12.27 -18.35
N LEU A 96 -3.42 -11.29 -18.47
CA LEU A 96 -3.21 -10.08 -19.26
C LEU A 96 -2.04 -9.26 -18.72
N LEU A 97 -2.01 -8.99 -17.41
CA LEU A 97 -0.93 -8.22 -16.78
C LEU A 97 0.42 -8.90 -16.96
N TYR A 98 0.48 -10.23 -16.76
CA TYR A 98 1.71 -11.00 -16.94
C TYR A 98 2.21 -10.95 -18.40
N ARG A 99 1.32 -11.21 -19.37
CA ARG A 99 1.68 -11.18 -20.80
C ARG A 99 2.10 -9.78 -21.28
N LYS A 100 1.64 -8.72 -20.62
CA LYS A 100 2.00 -7.33 -20.90
C LYS A 100 3.24 -6.87 -20.12
N GLY A 101 3.89 -7.73 -19.34
CA GLY A 101 5.07 -7.40 -18.55
C GLY A 101 4.79 -6.37 -17.45
N LYS A 102 3.54 -6.30 -16.96
CA LYS A 102 3.16 -5.42 -15.84
C LYS A 102 3.39 -6.10 -14.49
N ILE A 103 3.51 -7.43 -14.49
CA ILE A 103 3.90 -8.27 -13.36
C ILE A 103 4.78 -9.43 -13.84
N ASP A 104 5.69 -9.90 -12.98
CA ASP A 104 6.58 -11.03 -13.28
C ASP A 104 6.21 -12.32 -12.54
N TYR A 105 5.59 -12.18 -11.36
CA TYR A 105 5.12 -13.29 -10.54
C TYR A 105 3.66 -13.10 -10.16
N ILE A 106 2.95 -14.22 -10.00
CA ILE A 106 1.55 -14.24 -9.58
C ILE A 106 1.45 -14.98 -8.25
N LEU A 107 1.07 -14.25 -7.21
CA LEU A 107 0.69 -14.81 -5.91
C LEU A 107 -0.81 -15.07 -5.91
N VAL A 108 -1.24 -16.33 -5.78
CA VAL A 108 -2.65 -16.71 -5.66
C VAL A 108 -2.96 -17.01 -4.19
N SER A 109 -3.76 -16.16 -3.53
CA SER A 109 -4.08 -16.30 -2.10
C SER A 109 -5.57 -16.57 -1.90
N GLY A 110 -5.88 -17.60 -1.12
CA GLY A 110 -7.26 -18.03 -0.85
C GLY A 110 -7.34 -19.13 0.20
N ASP A 111 -8.56 -19.61 0.43
CA ASP A 111 -8.84 -20.62 1.46
C ASP A 111 -8.59 -22.06 0.96
N ASN A 112 -8.17 -22.92 1.89
CA ASN A 112 -8.00 -24.37 1.73
C ASN A 112 -8.54 -25.18 2.94
N ARG A 113 -9.38 -24.60 3.81
CA ARG A 113 -9.93 -25.25 5.01
C ARG A 113 -10.89 -26.40 4.70
N HIS A 114 -11.52 -26.40 3.53
CA HIS A 114 -12.40 -27.49 3.11
C HIS A 114 -11.62 -28.48 2.23
N ALA A 115 -11.54 -29.74 2.66
CA ALA A 115 -10.82 -30.81 1.95
C ALA A 115 -11.32 -31.06 0.51
N SER A 116 -12.55 -30.63 0.20
CA SER A 116 -13.17 -30.71 -1.13
C SER A 116 -12.92 -29.48 -2.02
N TYR A 117 -12.26 -28.42 -1.53
CA TYR A 117 -12.11 -27.17 -2.28
C TYR A 117 -10.84 -26.38 -1.90
N ASN A 118 -9.82 -26.47 -2.74
CA ASN A 118 -8.58 -25.68 -2.61
C ASN A 118 -8.60 -24.53 -3.63
N GLU A 119 -8.95 -23.32 -3.22
CA GLU A 119 -9.07 -22.18 -4.14
C GLU A 119 -7.72 -21.80 -4.79
N PRO A 120 -6.60 -21.71 -4.04
CA PRO A 120 -5.31 -21.38 -4.65
C PRO A 120 -4.85 -22.39 -5.70
N ARG A 121 -5.07 -23.70 -5.49
CA ARG A 121 -4.79 -24.74 -6.50
C ARG A 121 -5.65 -24.55 -7.75
N GLN A 122 -6.92 -24.19 -7.59
CA GLN A 122 -7.80 -23.95 -8.74
C GLN A 122 -7.32 -22.74 -9.55
N MET A 123 -6.96 -21.64 -8.89
CA MET A 123 -6.38 -20.46 -9.56
C MET A 123 -5.06 -20.80 -10.26
N MET A 124 -4.15 -21.51 -9.58
CA MET A 124 -2.89 -21.97 -10.16
C MET A 124 -3.12 -22.84 -11.40
N ASN A 125 -4.01 -23.83 -11.32
CA ASN A 125 -4.34 -24.70 -12.46
C ASN A 125 -4.97 -23.93 -13.63
N ALA A 126 -5.77 -22.90 -13.35
CA ALA A 126 -6.35 -22.04 -14.38
C ALA A 126 -5.27 -21.18 -15.07
N LEU A 127 -4.31 -20.63 -14.32
CA LEU A 127 -3.18 -19.87 -14.87
C LEU A 127 -2.25 -20.75 -15.71
N LEU A 128 -1.97 -21.99 -15.26
CA LEU A 128 -1.20 -22.96 -16.03
C LEU A 128 -1.87 -23.26 -17.39
N LYS A 129 -3.21 -23.39 -17.42
CA LYS A 129 -3.98 -23.58 -18.66
C LYS A 129 -3.92 -22.36 -19.58
N GLU A 130 -3.75 -21.16 -19.03
CA GLU A 130 -3.52 -19.93 -19.79
C GLU A 130 -2.04 -19.79 -20.26
N GLY A 131 -1.19 -20.79 -20.00
CA GLY A 131 0.20 -20.82 -20.45
C GLY A 131 1.18 -20.04 -19.57
N ILE A 132 0.78 -19.67 -18.35
CA ILE A 132 1.70 -19.06 -17.37
C ILE A 132 2.64 -20.16 -16.83
N PRO A 133 3.97 -19.96 -16.86
CA PRO A 133 4.92 -20.94 -16.34
C PRO A 133 4.72 -21.23 -14.84
N ARG A 134 4.91 -22.48 -14.42
CA ARG A 134 4.67 -22.91 -13.03
C ARG A 134 5.54 -22.18 -12.02
N ASP A 135 6.80 -21.91 -12.37
CA ASP A 135 7.79 -21.17 -11.56
C ASP A 135 7.41 -19.69 -11.35
N ARG A 136 6.43 -19.17 -12.10
CA ARG A 136 5.91 -17.81 -11.98
C ARG A 136 4.66 -17.71 -11.12
N ILE A 137 4.16 -18.84 -10.60
CA ILE A 137 2.94 -18.89 -9.79
C ILE A 137 3.27 -19.37 -8.37
N ILE A 138 2.91 -18.59 -7.36
CA ILE A 138 3.10 -18.91 -5.95
C ILE A 138 1.72 -19.05 -5.32
N ALA A 139 1.48 -20.12 -4.56
CA ALA A 139 0.20 -20.37 -3.92
C ALA A 139 0.27 -20.10 -2.42
N ASP A 140 -0.67 -19.29 -1.93
CA ASP A 140 -0.90 -19.03 -0.52
C ASP A 140 -2.22 -19.65 -0.06
N PHE A 141 -2.11 -20.68 0.80
CA PHE A 141 -3.25 -21.49 1.27
C PHE A 141 -3.86 -21.00 2.58
N ALA A 142 -3.40 -19.87 3.11
CA ALA A 142 -3.89 -19.31 4.36
C ALA A 142 -4.53 -17.91 4.17
N GLY A 143 -5.04 -17.64 2.96
CA GLY A 143 -5.81 -16.44 2.62
C GLY A 143 -7.29 -16.58 2.97
N PHE A 144 -7.62 -16.80 4.24
CA PHE A 144 -9.00 -17.09 4.70
C PHE A 144 -9.94 -15.89 4.63
N SER A 145 -9.38 -14.69 4.60
CA SER A 145 -10.07 -13.44 4.41
C SER A 145 -9.16 -12.49 3.62
N THR A 146 -9.72 -11.40 3.12
CA THR A 146 -8.92 -10.35 2.48
C THR A 146 -7.86 -9.77 3.43
N LEU A 147 -8.16 -9.71 4.75
CA LEU A 147 -7.19 -9.31 5.76
C LEU A 147 -6.03 -10.31 5.81
N ASP A 148 -6.33 -11.61 5.85
CA ASP A 148 -5.30 -12.65 5.86
C ASP A 148 -4.44 -12.58 4.59
N SER A 149 -5.04 -12.49 3.40
CA SER A 149 -4.31 -12.42 2.13
C SER A 149 -3.35 -11.23 2.08
N ILE A 150 -3.80 -10.04 2.50
CA ILE A 150 -2.97 -8.82 2.45
C ILE A 150 -1.90 -8.83 3.54
N ALA A 151 -2.24 -9.20 4.77
CA ALA A 151 -1.27 -9.29 5.85
C ALA A 151 -0.20 -10.36 5.56
N ARG A 152 -0.58 -11.47 4.93
CA ARG A 152 0.37 -12.50 4.50
C ARG A 152 1.21 -12.05 3.32
N ALA A 153 0.64 -11.34 2.34
CA ALA A 153 1.42 -10.72 1.27
C ALA A 153 2.51 -9.79 1.83
N SER A 154 2.20 -8.98 2.84
CA SER A 154 3.17 -8.10 3.52
C SER A 154 4.21 -8.87 4.34
N ARG A 155 3.76 -9.73 5.26
CA ARG A 155 4.62 -10.27 6.33
C ARG A 155 5.27 -11.60 5.99
N VAL A 156 4.64 -12.39 5.13
CA VAL A 156 5.08 -13.75 4.76
C VAL A 156 5.79 -13.69 3.44
N PHE A 157 5.15 -13.10 2.42
CA PHE A 157 5.76 -12.96 1.10
C PHE A 157 6.61 -11.70 0.96
N MET A 158 6.72 -10.91 2.03
CA MET A 158 7.61 -9.74 2.14
C MET A 158 7.38 -8.69 1.05
N LEU A 159 6.16 -8.62 0.53
CA LEU A 159 5.81 -7.73 -0.56
C LEU A 159 5.59 -6.31 -0.02
N ARG A 160 6.28 -5.34 -0.62
CA ARG A 160 6.08 -3.91 -0.35
C ARG A 160 5.31 -3.22 -1.46
N ASN A 161 5.60 -3.54 -2.72
CA ASN A 161 4.87 -3.05 -3.88
C ASN A 161 4.15 -4.23 -4.52
N VAL A 162 2.83 -4.11 -4.72
CA VAL A 162 2.02 -5.22 -5.25
C VAL A 162 0.86 -4.70 -6.08
N THR A 163 0.53 -5.43 -7.15
CA THR A 163 -0.72 -5.22 -7.90
C THR A 163 -1.77 -6.20 -7.42
N VAL A 164 -2.80 -5.74 -6.71
CA VAL A 164 -3.94 -6.55 -6.28
C VAL A 164 -4.90 -6.74 -7.45
N ILE A 165 -5.27 -7.98 -7.74
CA ILE A 165 -6.08 -8.36 -8.90
C ILE A 165 -7.40 -8.98 -8.41
N SER A 166 -8.47 -8.22 -8.58
CA SER A 166 -9.83 -8.57 -8.19
C SER A 166 -10.84 -7.68 -8.90
N GLN A 167 -12.12 -7.77 -8.53
CA GLN A 167 -13.10 -6.76 -8.92
C GLN A 167 -12.87 -5.46 -8.14
N GLU A 168 -13.29 -4.33 -8.73
CA GLU A 168 -13.09 -2.99 -8.15
C GLU A 168 -13.53 -2.91 -6.69
N PHE A 169 -14.76 -3.35 -6.39
CA PHE A 169 -15.29 -3.29 -5.03
C PHE A 169 -14.43 -4.05 -3.99
N HIS A 170 -13.75 -5.12 -4.42
CA HIS A 170 -12.89 -5.94 -3.57
C HIS A 170 -11.46 -5.40 -3.52
N ASN A 171 -10.97 -4.84 -4.63
CA ASN A 171 -9.70 -4.15 -4.71
C ASN A 171 -9.68 -2.97 -3.74
N THR A 172 -10.70 -2.10 -3.73
CA THR A 172 -10.73 -0.95 -2.83
C THR A 172 -10.61 -1.34 -1.36
N ARG A 173 -11.32 -2.40 -0.94
CA ARG A 173 -11.18 -2.96 0.42
C ARG A 173 -9.81 -3.56 0.69
N ALA A 174 -9.23 -4.27 -0.28
CA ALA A 174 -7.89 -4.83 -0.13
C ALA A 174 -6.80 -3.76 -0.03
N LEU A 175 -6.91 -2.68 -0.82
CA LEU A 175 -5.99 -1.54 -0.78
C LEU A 175 -6.09 -0.78 0.54
N PHE A 176 -7.30 -0.62 1.09
CA PHE A 176 -7.48 -0.06 2.42
C PHE A 176 -6.75 -0.88 3.50
N ILE A 177 -6.79 -2.21 3.43
CA ILE A 177 -6.03 -3.07 4.35
C ILE A 177 -4.52 -2.98 4.07
N ALA A 178 -4.11 -2.86 2.81
CA ALA A 178 -2.71 -2.81 2.42
C ALA A 178 -2.00 -1.55 2.96
N GLU A 179 -2.71 -0.41 3.02
CA GLU A 179 -2.21 0.83 3.63
C GLU A 179 -1.81 0.59 5.09
N ARG A 180 -2.65 -0.11 5.86
CA ARG A 180 -2.38 -0.48 7.26
C ARG A 180 -1.15 -1.38 7.40
N GLU A 181 -0.95 -2.30 6.45
CA GLU A 181 0.21 -3.18 6.40
C GLU A 181 1.47 -2.49 5.83
N SER A 182 1.41 -1.17 5.61
CA SER A 182 2.50 -0.37 5.04
C SER A 182 2.99 -0.92 3.70
N MET A 183 2.04 -1.38 2.88
CA MET A 183 2.26 -1.80 1.50
C MET A 183 1.85 -0.68 0.54
N ASN A 184 2.67 -0.44 -0.47
CA ASN A 184 2.31 0.36 -1.64
C ASN A 184 1.59 -0.53 -2.65
N ALA A 185 0.29 -0.72 -2.41
CA ALA A 185 -0.55 -1.56 -3.26
C ALA A 185 -1.37 -0.72 -4.25
N ILE A 186 -1.53 -1.24 -5.47
CA ILE A 186 -2.46 -0.71 -6.48
C ILE A 186 -3.41 -1.82 -6.91
N GLY A 187 -4.59 -1.47 -7.42
CA GLY A 187 -5.59 -2.44 -7.88
C GLY A 187 -5.64 -2.52 -9.40
N PHE A 188 -5.78 -3.73 -9.96
CA PHE A 188 -6.23 -3.92 -11.33
C PHE A 188 -7.61 -4.55 -11.34
N ASN A 189 -8.57 -3.86 -11.94
CA ASN A 189 -9.97 -4.23 -11.92
C ASN A 189 -10.27 -5.28 -12.98
N ALA A 190 -10.44 -6.51 -12.53
CA ALA A 190 -11.02 -7.57 -13.34
C ALA A 190 -12.47 -7.21 -13.69
N ARG A 191 -12.85 -7.44 -14.96
CA ARG A 191 -14.20 -7.14 -15.46
C ARG A 191 -15.27 -7.75 -14.57
N ASP A 192 -16.31 -6.98 -14.29
CA ASP A 192 -17.50 -7.51 -13.64
C ASP A 192 -18.28 -8.42 -14.60
N PRO A 193 -18.98 -9.44 -14.07
CA PRO A 193 -19.93 -10.23 -14.86
C PRO A 193 -21.06 -9.35 -15.42
N SER A 194 -21.57 -9.70 -16.61
CA SER A 194 -22.56 -8.91 -17.35
C SER A 194 -23.93 -8.79 -16.67
N SER A 195 -24.30 -9.71 -15.76
CA SER A 195 -25.58 -9.66 -15.05
C SER A 195 -25.44 -9.05 -13.65
N LYS A 196 -25.72 -7.75 -13.51
CA LYS A 196 -25.69 -7.06 -12.22
C LYS A 196 -26.76 -7.61 -11.24
N TRP A 197 -27.93 -7.98 -11.74
CA TRP A 197 -29.04 -8.49 -10.93
C TRP A 197 -28.80 -9.90 -10.37
N GLY A 198 -28.11 -10.76 -11.14
CA GLY A 198 -27.73 -12.11 -10.67
C GLY A 198 -26.67 -12.12 -9.56
N HIS A 199 -26.07 -10.97 -9.26
CA HIS A 199 -24.97 -10.85 -8.30
C HIS A 199 -25.21 -9.80 -7.22
N ALA A 200 -26.45 -9.32 -7.03
CA ALA A 200 -26.80 -8.34 -6.00
C ALA A 200 -26.35 -8.78 -4.59
N GLY A 201 -26.46 -10.08 -4.28
CA GLY A 201 -25.98 -10.65 -3.02
C GLY A 201 -24.48 -10.43 -2.77
N VAL A 202 -23.65 -10.37 -3.82
CA VAL A 202 -22.22 -10.09 -3.71
C VAL A 202 -21.99 -8.66 -3.23
N TYR A 203 -22.72 -7.69 -3.77
CA TYR A 203 -22.61 -6.27 -3.39
C TYR A 203 -23.14 -6.03 -1.97
N ILE A 204 -24.25 -6.66 -1.58
CA ILE A 204 -24.77 -6.59 -0.21
C ILE A 204 -23.73 -7.16 0.78
N ARG A 205 -23.21 -8.36 0.49
CA ARG A 205 -22.15 -8.97 1.31
C ARG A 205 -20.92 -8.06 1.40
N GLU A 206 -20.58 -7.35 0.33
CA GLU A 206 -19.47 -6.41 0.32
C GLU A 206 -19.70 -5.22 1.26
N ILE A 207 -20.91 -4.67 1.35
CA ILE A 207 -21.23 -3.61 2.33
C ILE A 207 -20.91 -4.09 3.76
N PHE A 208 -21.40 -5.29 4.12
CA PHE A 208 -21.10 -5.87 5.44
C PHE A 208 -19.60 -6.16 5.64
N ALA A 209 -18.92 -6.65 4.61
CA ALA A 209 -17.49 -6.91 4.65
C ALA A 209 -16.66 -5.63 4.85
N ARG A 210 -17.07 -4.50 4.24
CA ARG A 210 -16.44 -3.19 4.43
C ARG A 210 -16.62 -2.66 5.84
N LEU A 211 -17.84 -2.75 6.39
CA LEU A 211 -18.10 -2.36 7.79
C LEU A 211 -17.30 -3.22 8.78
N LYS A 212 -17.27 -4.54 8.57
CA LYS A 212 -16.42 -5.44 9.35
C LYS A 212 -14.95 -5.08 9.22
N CYS A 213 -14.48 -4.76 8.02
CA CYS A 213 -13.10 -4.38 7.76
C CYS A 213 -12.71 -3.11 8.51
N ILE A 214 -13.58 -2.10 8.57
CA ILE A 214 -13.36 -0.88 9.38
C ILE A 214 -13.29 -1.21 10.87
N LEU A 215 -14.10 -2.16 11.34
CA LEU A 215 -14.05 -2.64 12.72
C LEU A 215 -12.73 -3.38 13.03
N ASP A 216 -12.33 -4.32 12.17
CA ASP A 216 -11.06 -5.09 12.27
C ASP A 216 -9.84 -4.16 12.20
N VAL A 217 -9.86 -3.32 11.16
CA VAL A 217 -9.38 -1.94 11.05
C VAL A 217 -8.92 -1.21 12.31
N TYR A 218 -9.84 -0.38 12.78
CA TYR A 218 -9.58 0.67 13.74
C TYR A 218 -9.87 0.26 15.18
N PHE A 219 -10.70 -0.77 15.40
CA PHE A 219 -11.21 -1.07 16.74
C PHE A 219 -10.70 -2.40 17.31
N LEU A 220 -10.65 -3.45 16.50
CA LEU A 220 -10.33 -4.81 16.99
C LEU A 220 -8.86 -5.19 16.85
N ASN A 221 -8.08 -4.44 16.07
CA ASN A 221 -6.69 -4.75 15.74
C ASN A 221 -6.46 -6.22 15.31
N THR A 222 -7.41 -6.75 14.53
CA THR A 222 -7.48 -8.17 14.14
C THR A 222 -6.18 -8.60 13.45
N GLN A 223 -5.56 -9.66 13.95
CA GLN A 223 -4.34 -10.24 13.38
C GLN A 223 -4.69 -11.34 12.37
N PRO A 224 -3.82 -11.58 11.37
CA PRO A 224 -3.99 -12.70 10.45
C PRO A 224 -3.97 -14.03 11.19
N THR A 225 -4.78 -14.98 10.71
CA THR A 225 -4.98 -16.28 11.37
C THR A 225 -3.69 -17.12 11.38
N PHE A 226 -2.90 -17.04 10.32
CA PHE A 226 -1.66 -17.80 10.18
C PHE A 226 -0.61 -16.96 9.43
N LEU A 227 0.59 -16.81 10.00
CA LEU A 227 1.70 -16.11 9.36
C LEU A 227 2.74 -17.09 8.80
N GLY A 228 3.15 -18.14 9.50
CA GLY A 228 4.17 -19.05 8.96
C GLY A 228 5.49 -18.34 8.66
N GLU A 229 6.42 -19.06 8.03
CA GLU A 229 7.78 -18.55 7.76
C GLU A 229 7.84 -17.62 6.54
N PRO A 230 8.74 -16.61 6.53
CA PRO A 230 8.92 -15.74 5.38
C PRO A 230 9.36 -16.48 4.11
N ILE A 231 8.74 -16.18 2.98
CA ILE A 231 8.97 -16.77 1.66
C ILE A 231 9.32 -15.64 0.68
N GLN A 232 10.49 -15.72 0.06
CA GLN A 232 10.86 -14.76 -1.00
C GLN A 232 10.18 -15.11 -2.32
N ILE A 233 9.70 -14.08 -3.01
CA ILE A 233 9.25 -14.16 -4.40
C ILE A 233 10.19 -13.30 -5.23
N GLY A 234 10.83 -13.89 -6.24
CA GLY A 234 11.75 -13.16 -7.12
C GLY A 234 12.93 -12.53 -6.36
N SER A 235 13.19 -11.25 -6.62
CA SER A 235 14.35 -10.49 -6.11
C SER A 235 14.05 -9.73 -4.81
N SER A 236 12.87 -9.93 -4.22
CA SER A 236 12.43 -9.19 -3.03
C SER A 236 13.39 -9.41 -1.85
N PRO A 237 14.05 -8.36 -1.32
CA PRO A 237 15.08 -8.50 -0.30
C PRO A 237 14.49 -9.00 1.03
N LEU A 238 15.20 -9.95 1.66
CA LEU A 238 14.89 -10.36 3.02
C LEU A 238 14.95 -9.15 3.98
N PRO A 239 13.96 -8.97 4.88
CA PRO A 239 14.15 -8.10 6.02
C PRO A 239 15.31 -8.66 6.84
N LYS A 240 16.21 -7.78 7.29
CA LYS A 240 17.10 -8.11 8.41
C LYS A 240 16.18 -8.57 9.54
N GLN A 241 16.33 -9.82 9.99
CA GLN A 241 15.40 -10.41 10.95
C GLN A 241 15.19 -9.45 12.13
N PRO A 242 13.93 -9.15 12.52
CA PRO A 242 13.69 -8.45 13.77
C PRO A 242 14.17 -9.36 14.90
N SER A 243 15.34 -9.02 15.45
CA SER A 243 15.91 -9.70 16.60
C SER A 243 14.91 -9.68 17.76
N ASN A 244 14.40 -10.85 18.14
CA ASN A 244 13.63 -11.06 19.37
C ASN A 244 14.50 -10.98 20.64
N LYS A 245 15.76 -10.57 20.52
CA LYS A 245 16.63 -10.30 21.66
C LYS A 245 16.21 -8.97 22.27
N PRO A 246 15.92 -8.89 23.60
CA PRO A 246 15.67 -7.61 24.25
C PRO A 246 16.81 -6.65 23.91
N LYS A 247 16.45 -5.48 23.37
CA LYS A 247 17.42 -4.42 23.06
C LYS A 247 17.90 -3.83 24.39
N HIS A 248 18.90 -4.45 24.98
CA HIS A 248 19.72 -3.77 25.97
C HIS A 248 20.57 -2.73 25.23
N ALA A 249 20.56 -1.49 25.71
CA ALA A 249 21.42 -0.44 25.20
C ALA A 249 22.88 -0.89 25.38
N THR A 250 23.50 -1.37 24.30
CA THR A 250 24.91 -1.80 24.29
C THR A 250 25.86 -0.65 23.98
N SER A 251 25.35 0.51 23.58
CA SER A 251 26.12 1.73 23.45
C SER A 251 25.94 2.60 24.69
N GLN A 252 27.05 3.02 25.29
CA GLN A 252 27.01 4.10 26.28
C GLN A 252 26.31 5.33 25.68
N PRO A 253 25.58 6.12 26.50
CA PRO A 253 25.00 7.38 26.07
C PRO A 253 26.07 8.22 25.39
N LYS A 254 25.80 8.68 24.16
CA LYS A 254 26.73 9.50 23.40
C LYS A 254 27.02 10.76 24.21
N GLN A 255 28.28 10.94 24.63
CA GLN A 255 28.69 12.17 25.30
C GLN A 255 28.45 13.36 24.37
N ILE A 256 27.93 14.45 24.95
CA ILE A 256 27.63 15.68 24.23
C ILE A 256 28.94 16.20 23.64
N THR A 257 28.98 16.46 22.34
CA THR A 257 30.17 17.01 21.68
C THR A 257 30.43 18.44 22.14
N ASP A 258 31.69 18.89 22.20
CA ASP A 258 32.06 20.22 22.69
C ASP A 258 31.32 21.37 21.96
N SER A 259 31.00 21.17 20.68
CA SER A 259 30.19 22.10 19.88
C SER A 259 28.73 22.17 20.30
N ALA A 260 28.14 21.06 20.76
CA ALA A 260 26.78 21.03 21.31
C ALA A 260 26.76 21.56 22.76
N PHE A 261 27.84 21.37 23.52
CA PHE A 261 28.02 21.96 24.84
C PHE A 261 28.17 23.48 24.80
N ALA A 262 28.91 24.00 23.81
CA ALA A 262 29.06 25.44 23.56
C ALA A 262 27.74 26.11 23.12
N GLN A 263 26.90 25.43 22.34
CA GLN A 263 25.56 25.92 21.99
C GLN A 263 24.61 26.01 23.18
N HIS A 264 24.78 25.14 24.18
CA HIS A 264 23.96 25.18 25.40
C HIS A 264 24.47 26.17 26.46
N ASN A 265 25.72 26.65 26.37
CA ASN A 265 26.32 27.56 27.34
C ASN A 265 26.98 28.77 26.65
N PRO A 266 26.20 29.77 26.20
CA PRO A 266 26.71 30.89 25.39
C PRO A 266 27.63 31.87 26.15
N HIS A 267 27.79 31.71 27.48
CA HIS A 267 28.67 32.56 28.29
C HIS A 267 30.10 32.04 28.43
N LEU A 268 30.40 30.83 27.92
CA LEU A 268 31.75 30.27 27.98
C LEU A 268 32.50 30.59 26.69
N ASN A 269 33.37 31.61 26.74
CA ASN A 269 34.16 32.04 25.59
C ASN A 269 35.33 31.06 25.37
N LEU A 270 35.04 29.88 24.79
CA LEU A 270 36.05 28.90 24.40
C LEU A 270 36.81 29.44 23.20
N HIS A 271 38.11 29.70 23.38
CA HIS A 271 39.02 30.03 22.28
C HIS A 271 39.18 28.78 21.41
N ILE A 272 38.40 28.68 20.34
CA ILE A 272 38.46 27.58 19.38
C ILE A 272 39.61 27.89 18.41
N PRO A 273 40.72 27.14 18.41
CA PRO A 273 41.78 27.33 17.43
C PRO A 273 41.26 27.07 16.01
N PRO A 274 41.74 27.80 15.01
CA PRO A 274 41.32 27.59 13.63
C PRO A 274 41.59 26.14 13.23
N LYS A 275 40.57 25.50 12.66
CA LYS A 275 40.59 24.09 12.29
C LYS A 275 41.69 23.85 11.25
N GLU A 276 42.69 23.04 11.61
CA GLU A 276 43.71 22.60 10.66
C GLU A 276 43.06 21.86 9.49
N GLN A 277 43.56 22.11 8.28
CA GLN A 277 43.04 21.44 7.09
C GLN A 277 43.39 19.96 7.15
N THR A 278 42.38 19.11 6.96
CA THR A 278 42.58 17.66 6.92
C THR A 278 43.41 17.26 5.69
N ASP A 279 44.18 16.19 5.80
CA ASP A 279 45.04 15.68 4.71
C ASP A 279 44.27 15.48 3.39
N ALA A 280 43.00 15.05 3.48
CA ALA A 280 42.11 14.92 2.33
C ALA A 280 41.81 16.26 1.65
N ALA A 281 41.63 17.35 2.41
CA ALA A 281 41.40 18.69 1.87
C ALA A 281 42.67 19.25 1.20
N ILE A 282 43.85 18.96 1.76
CA ILE A 282 45.13 19.33 1.16
C ILE A 282 45.35 18.59 -0.16
N ILE A 283 45.06 17.29 -0.19
CA ILE A 283 45.16 16.45 -1.40
C ILE A 283 44.18 16.93 -2.49
N LEU A 284 42.95 17.28 -2.13
CA LEU A 284 41.96 17.83 -3.06
C LEU A 284 42.43 19.16 -3.65
N LYS A 285 42.98 20.05 -2.82
CA LYS A 285 43.51 21.34 -3.27
C LYS A 285 44.70 21.16 -4.21
N GLN A 286 45.61 20.23 -3.91
CA GLN A 286 46.74 19.89 -4.79
C GLN A 286 46.28 19.28 -6.12
N LYS A 287 45.28 18.38 -6.11
CA LYS A 287 44.68 17.83 -7.33
C LYS A 287 44.06 18.92 -8.20
N HIS A 288 43.36 19.88 -7.59
CA HIS A 288 42.73 20.97 -8.33
C HIS A 288 43.76 21.89 -9.00
N ILE A 289 44.86 22.20 -8.29
CA ILE A 289 45.98 22.97 -8.85
C ILE A 289 46.62 22.19 -10.03
N ALA A 290 46.85 20.88 -9.86
CA ALA A 290 47.43 20.06 -10.93
C ALA A 290 46.53 20.02 -12.19
N GLN A 291 45.20 19.92 -12.01
CA GLN A 291 44.25 19.97 -13.13
C GLN A 291 44.30 21.30 -13.86
N HIS A 292 44.33 22.42 -13.13
CA HIS A 292 44.40 23.75 -13.74
C HIS A 292 45.71 23.96 -14.53
N HIS A 293 46.85 23.46 -14.02
CA HIS A 293 48.11 23.51 -14.76
C HIS A 293 48.08 22.65 -16.04
N LEU A 294 47.42 21.49 -16.01
CA LEU A 294 47.26 20.63 -17.18
C LEU A 294 46.39 21.30 -18.25
N GLU A 295 45.27 21.92 -17.86
CA GLU A 295 44.40 22.66 -18.77
C GLU A 295 45.15 23.82 -19.46
N GLN A 296 45.94 24.57 -18.71
CA GLN A 296 46.78 25.64 -19.28
C GLN A 296 47.86 25.12 -20.24
N ALA A 297 48.43 23.94 -19.98
CA ALA A 297 49.43 23.35 -20.86
C ALA A 297 48.80 22.90 -22.19
N VAL A 298 47.64 22.24 -22.15
CA VAL A 298 46.88 21.83 -23.34
C VAL A 298 46.51 23.04 -24.20
N GLN A 299 46.09 24.14 -23.58
CA GLN A 299 45.67 25.34 -24.29
C GLN A 299 46.84 26.11 -24.93
N ARG A 300 48.04 26.00 -24.36
CA ARG A 300 49.27 26.53 -24.99
C ARG A 300 49.70 25.73 -26.22
N ASP A 301 49.50 24.42 -26.20
CA ASP A 301 49.91 23.54 -27.30
C ASP A 301 49.00 23.68 -28.53
N GLN A 302 47.69 23.85 -28.31
CA GLN A 302 46.73 24.12 -29.39
C GLN A 302 47.01 25.44 -30.13
N ASN A 303 47.62 26.42 -29.47
CA ASN A 303 47.99 27.71 -30.07
C ASN A 303 49.34 27.70 -30.81
N ARG A 304 50.07 26.58 -30.88
CA ARG A 304 51.40 26.48 -31.54
C ARG A 304 51.39 25.87 -32.94
N THR A 305 50.24 25.57 -33.55
CA THR A 305 50.18 24.95 -34.88
C THR A 305 50.52 25.96 -36.00
N PRO A 306 51.55 25.76 -36.86
CA PRO A 306 51.93 26.75 -37.88
C PRO A 306 51.05 26.70 -39.13
N GLN A 307 50.61 27.87 -39.61
CA GLN A 307 50.10 28.06 -40.98
C GLN A 307 51.25 27.91 -41.98
N ASN A 308 51.15 26.98 -42.93
CA ASN A 308 52.03 26.91 -44.09
C ASN A 308 51.22 26.90 -45.39
N ASN A 309 51.22 28.05 -46.07
CA ASN A 309 50.80 28.24 -47.45
C ASN A 309 52.00 27.98 -48.37
N THR A 310 51.85 27.19 -49.44
CA THR A 310 52.67 27.36 -50.66
C THR A 310 52.00 26.75 -51.90
N THR A 311 51.54 27.65 -52.78
CA THR A 311 51.69 27.69 -54.25
C THR A 311 51.46 26.44 -55.12
N ALA A 312 50.44 26.56 -55.98
CA ALA A 312 50.18 25.72 -57.16
C ALA A 312 51.04 26.10 -58.38
N PRO A 313 51.38 25.16 -59.29
CA PRO A 313 51.80 25.49 -60.64
C PRO A 313 50.69 25.22 -61.69
N ALA A 314 50.75 26.02 -62.74
CA ALA A 314 49.78 26.16 -63.82
C ALA A 314 49.77 25.01 -64.84
N ALA A 315 48.63 24.87 -65.52
CA ALA A 315 48.34 23.93 -66.60
C ALA A 315 49.15 24.19 -67.88
N PRO A 316 49.39 23.17 -68.72
CA PRO A 316 49.74 23.37 -70.12
C PRO A 316 48.53 23.19 -71.05
N SER A 317 48.41 24.13 -71.99
CA SER A 317 47.57 24.08 -73.18
C SER A 317 48.09 23.05 -74.20
N GLN A 318 47.18 22.26 -74.78
CA GLN A 318 47.35 21.53 -76.04
C GLN A 318 47.43 22.48 -77.25
N PRO A 319 47.85 22.05 -78.47
CA PRO A 319 48.07 20.68 -78.95
C PRO A 319 49.52 20.30 -79.29
#